data_AF-A0AAD6F4U3-F1
#
_entry.id   AF-A0AAD6F4U3-F1
#
_cell.length_a   1.000
_cell.length_b   1.000
_cell.length_c   1.000
_cell.angle_alpha   90.00
_cell.angle_beta   90.00
_cell.angle_gamma   90.00
#
_symmetry.space_group_name_H-M   'P 1'
#
loop_
_entity.id
_entity.type
_entity.pdbx_description
1 polymer ?
#
loop_
_entity_poly.entity_id
_entity_poly.type
_entity_poly.pdbx_seq_one_letter_code
_entity_poly.pdbx_strand_id
1 'polypeptide(L)'
;MVDVIKVFIRTERLADHNGHLCCIVSRILDIFAAAGHHQYAKGARLYCQLMKQLETLPAYKETFESFTAHGNHVVRYSSHDWSGTWCDICIEQTLMKSAKSEGGLSRGRMRHSDSGHKCWVLTLNHFSNVNQRMEESDSGAQEMTQSMLREQQK
;
A
#
# COMPACT_ATOMS: atom_id res chain seq x y z
N MET A 1 -9.77 -13.85 3.78
CA MET A 1 -9.56 -12.42 4.07
C MET A 1 -8.08 -12.10 4.30
N VAL A 2 -7.38 -12.82 5.20
CA VAL A 2 -5.94 -12.60 5.46
C VAL A 2 -5.09 -12.67 4.19
N ASP A 3 -5.31 -13.65 3.32
CA ASP A 3 -4.52 -13.78 2.09
C ASP A 3 -4.76 -12.64 1.09
N VAL A 4 -6.00 -12.12 1.03
CA VAL A 4 -6.32 -10.95 0.21
C VAL A 4 -5.53 -9.74 0.69
N ILE A 5 -5.50 -9.51 2.00
CA ILE A 5 -4.76 -8.40 2.61
C ILE A 5 -3.25 -8.55 2.38
N LYS A 6 -2.71 -9.77 2.49
CA LYS A 6 -1.30 -10.05 2.20
C LYS A 6 -0.94 -9.69 0.76
N VAL A 7 -1.77 -10.09 -0.21
CA VAL A 7 -1.57 -9.75 -1.63
C VAL A 7 -1.65 -8.25 -1.83
N PHE A 8 -2.66 -7.59 -1.26
CA PHE A 8 -2.83 -6.14 -1.37
C PHE A 8 -1.60 -5.39 -0.83
N ILE A 9 -1.18 -5.68 0.40
CA ILE A 9 0.00 -5.08 1.02
C ILE A 9 1.25 -5.34 0.16
N ARG A 10 1.43 -6.57 -0.34
CA ARG A 10 2.57 -6.90 -1.20
C ARG A 10 2.60 -6.02 -2.46
N THR A 11 1.46 -5.85 -3.14
CA THR A 11 1.40 -5.02 -4.35
C THR A 11 1.76 -3.55 -4.05
N GLU A 12 1.35 -3.03 -2.90
CA GLU A 12 1.72 -1.67 -2.47
C GLU A 12 3.21 -1.54 -2.09
N ARG A 13 3.76 -2.50 -1.33
CA ARG A 13 5.18 -2.49 -0.93
C ARG A 13 6.12 -2.59 -2.13
N LEU A 14 5.75 -3.40 -3.12
CA LEU A 14 6.55 -3.66 -4.31
C LEU A 14 6.34 -2.64 -5.45
N ALA A 15 5.48 -1.64 -5.26
CA ALA A 15 5.10 -0.68 -6.31
C ALA A 15 4.48 -1.34 -7.56
N ASP A 16 3.77 -2.46 -7.38
CA ASP A 16 3.05 -3.16 -8.45
C ASP A 16 1.68 -2.49 -8.67
N HIS A 17 1.65 -1.50 -9.57
CA HIS A 17 0.45 -0.76 -9.91
C HIS A 17 -0.68 -1.65 -10.44
N ASN A 18 -0.37 -2.59 -11.33
CA ASN A 18 -1.36 -3.44 -11.97
C ASN A 18 -1.92 -4.47 -10.98
N GLY A 19 -1.06 -5.07 -10.16
CA GLY A 19 -1.45 -5.95 -9.08
C GLY A 19 -2.35 -5.24 -8.06
N HIS A 20 -2.03 -3.99 -7.71
CA HIS A 20 -2.85 -3.18 -6.81
C HIS A 20 -4.27 -2.96 -7.36
N LEU A 21 -4.41 -2.50 -8.61
CA LEU A 21 -5.72 -2.29 -9.24
C LEU A 21 -6.50 -3.60 -9.40
N CYS A 22 -5.83 -4.68 -9.80
CA CYS A 22 -6.43 -6.00 -9.93
C CYS A 22 -6.96 -6.52 -8.58
N CYS A 23 -6.18 -6.36 -7.51
CA CYS A 23 -6.57 -6.75 -6.16
C CYS A 23 -7.81 -5.97 -5.69
N ILE A 24 -7.86 -4.66 -5.98
CA ILE A 24 -9.02 -3.83 -5.64
C ILE A 24 -10.28 -4.36 -6.31
N VAL A 25 -10.24 -4.50 -7.64
CA VAL A 25 -11.39 -4.88 -8.45
C VAL A 25 -11.86 -6.30 -8.14
N SER A 26 -10.94 -7.24 -7.95
CA SER A 26 -11.26 -8.66 -7.80
C SER A 26 -11.61 -9.09 -6.37
N ARG A 27 -11.21 -8.33 -5.34
CA ARG A 27 -11.35 -8.76 -3.94
C ARG A 27 -11.77 -7.64 -2.97
N ILE A 28 -11.11 -6.48 -3.00
CA ILE A 28 -11.33 -5.44 -1.97
C ILE A 28 -12.70 -4.78 -2.08
N LEU A 29 -13.21 -4.56 -3.30
CA LEU A 29 -14.55 -4.00 -3.50
C LEU A 29 -15.64 -4.84 -2.82
N ASP A 30 -15.56 -6.16 -2.95
CA ASP A 30 -16.52 -7.09 -2.34
C ASP A 30 -16.42 -7.05 -0.81
N ILE A 31 -15.20 -6.91 -0.27
CA ILE A 31 -14.99 -6.76 1.18
C ILE A 31 -15.63 -5.47 1.68
N PHE A 32 -15.44 -4.35 0.98
CA PHE A 32 -16.06 -3.08 1.37
C PHE A 32 -17.58 -3.15 1.30
N ALA A 33 -18.14 -3.78 0.25
CA ALA A 33 -19.58 -3.96 0.13
C ALA A 33 -20.13 -4.85 1.26
N ALA A 34 -19.52 -6.01 1.50
CA ALA A 34 -19.95 -6.96 2.53
C ALA A 34 -19.84 -6.40 3.95
N ALA A 35 -18.83 -5.57 4.22
CA ALA A 35 -18.64 -4.91 5.52
C ALA A 35 -19.53 -3.66 5.72
N GLY A 36 -20.39 -3.31 4.76
CA GLY A 36 -21.24 -2.12 4.83
C GLY A 36 -20.50 -0.79 4.59
N HIS A 37 -19.25 -0.84 4.14
CA HIS A 37 -18.41 0.29 3.80
C HIS A 37 -18.69 0.83 2.39
N HIS A 38 -19.95 1.16 2.11
CA HIS A 38 -20.43 1.56 0.79
C HIS A 38 -19.68 2.75 0.19
N GLN A 39 -19.25 3.72 1.02
CA GLN A 39 -18.48 4.87 0.52
C GLN A 39 -17.08 4.48 0.07
N TYR A 40 -16.42 3.56 0.78
CA TYR A 40 -15.13 3.02 0.35
C TYR A 40 -15.28 2.17 -0.91
N ALA A 41 -16.33 1.35 -1.02
CA ALA A 41 -16.62 0.60 -2.25
C ALA A 41 -16.84 1.53 -3.45
N LYS A 42 -17.63 2.60 -3.28
CA LYS A 42 -17.87 3.60 -4.33
C LYS A 42 -16.59 4.35 -4.71
N GLY A 43 -15.83 4.81 -3.72
CA GLY A 43 -14.58 5.54 -3.91
C GLY A 43 -13.53 4.69 -4.62
N ALA A 44 -13.31 3.46 -4.17
CA ALA A 44 -12.37 2.52 -4.79
C ALA A 44 -12.76 2.19 -6.24
N ARG A 45 -14.05 2.01 -6.53
CA ARG A 45 -14.53 1.79 -7.89
C ARG A 45 -14.25 3.00 -8.79
N LEU A 46 -14.54 4.21 -8.31
CA LEU A 46 -14.25 5.44 -9.05
C LEU A 46 -12.75 5.60 -9.29
N TYR A 47 -11.92 5.32 -8.28
CA TYR A 47 -10.48 5.32 -8.39
C TYR A 47 -10.00 4.40 -9.52
N CYS A 48 -10.42 3.13 -9.55
CA CYS A 48 -10.02 2.20 -10.62
C CYS A 48 -10.48 2.67 -12.02
N GLN A 49 -11.66 3.28 -12.12
CA GLN A 49 -12.14 3.84 -13.39
C GLN A 49 -11.27 5.01 -13.86
N LEU A 50 -10.91 5.91 -12.95
CA LEU A 50 -10.03 7.04 -13.25
C LEU A 50 -8.64 6.57 -13.65
N MET A 51 -8.04 5.61 -12.94
CA MET A 51 -6.73 5.05 -13.28
C MET A 51 -6.71 4.48 -14.70
N LYS A 52 -7.77 3.78 -15.11
CA LYS A 52 -7.91 3.26 -16.47
C LYS A 52 -8.09 4.36 -17.53
N GLN A 53 -8.76 5.46 -17.19
CA GLN A 53 -8.87 6.61 -18.09
C GLN A 53 -7.52 7.31 -18.27
N LEU A 54 -6.74 7.47 -17.19
CA LEU A 54 -5.44 8.13 -17.21
C LEU A 54 -4.45 7.46 -18.17
N GLU A 55 -4.51 6.12 -18.31
CA GLU A 55 -3.72 5.36 -19.30
C GLU A 55 -3.88 5.90 -20.73
N THR A 56 -5.07 6.40 -21.06
CA THR A 56 -5.42 6.84 -22.42
C THR A 56 -5.30 8.35 -22.64
N LEU A 57 -5.11 9.14 -21.57
CA LEU A 57 -5.12 10.60 -21.65
C LEU A 57 -3.71 11.15 -21.92
N PRO A 58 -3.49 11.85 -23.07
CA PRO A 58 -2.15 12.32 -23.44
C PRO A 58 -1.51 13.25 -22.40
N ALA A 59 -2.32 14.06 -21.70
CA ALA A 59 -1.87 15.01 -20.69
C ALA A 59 -1.20 14.33 -19.47
N TYR A 60 -1.48 13.04 -19.23
CA TYR A 60 -0.98 12.31 -18.06
C TYR A 60 -0.04 11.18 -18.42
N LYS A 61 0.31 11.01 -19.71
CA LYS A 61 1.12 9.89 -20.21
C LYS A 61 2.43 9.74 -19.43
N GLU A 62 3.19 10.82 -19.28
CA GLU A 62 4.47 10.80 -18.56
C GLU A 62 4.30 10.43 -17.07
N THR A 63 3.26 10.97 -16.42
CA THR A 63 2.97 10.64 -15.01
C THR A 63 2.54 9.19 -14.86
N PHE A 64 1.72 8.68 -15.78
CA PHE A 64 1.28 7.30 -15.79
C PHE A 64 2.44 6.34 -16.03
N GLU A 65 3.33 6.63 -16.97
CA GLU A 65 4.58 5.89 -17.22
C GLU A 65 5.49 5.92 -15.99
N SER A 66 5.65 7.08 -15.35
CA SER A 66 6.39 7.25 -14.09
C SER A 66 5.86 6.35 -12.97
N PHE A 67 4.54 6.13 -12.90
CA PHE A 67 3.94 5.29 -11.88
C PHE A 67 4.02 3.80 -12.22
N THR A 68 3.78 3.45 -13.48
CA THR A 68 3.65 2.05 -13.92
C THR A 68 4.98 1.41 -14.27
N ALA A 69 5.90 2.14 -14.91
CA ALA A 69 7.20 1.63 -15.33
C ALA A 69 8.30 1.88 -14.28
N HIS A 70 8.18 2.97 -13.51
CA HIS A 70 9.21 3.36 -12.53
C HIS A 70 8.79 3.21 -11.07
N GLY A 71 7.50 2.95 -10.78
CA GLY A 71 7.04 2.74 -9.42
C GLY A 71 7.06 3.99 -8.54
N ASN A 72 7.12 5.20 -9.12
CA ASN A 72 7.31 6.46 -8.40
C ASN A 72 6.13 6.88 -7.49
N HIS A 73 5.06 6.09 -7.46
CA HIS A 73 3.95 6.23 -6.52
C HIS A 73 4.25 5.64 -5.13
N VAL A 74 5.43 5.02 -4.96
CA VAL A 74 5.92 4.43 -3.72
C VAL A 74 7.25 5.08 -3.32
N VAL A 75 7.33 5.52 -2.07
CA VAL A 75 8.57 6.03 -1.45
C VAL A 75 9.22 4.91 -0.63
N ARG A 76 10.54 4.80 -0.74
CA ARG A 76 11.34 3.79 -0.04
C ARG A 76 12.29 4.46 0.95
N TYR A 77 12.40 3.90 2.15
CA TYR A 77 13.36 4.38 3.16
C TYR A 77 14.70 3.63 3.10
N SER A 78 14.78 2.54 2.34
CA SER A 78 15.96 1.69 2.16
C SER A 78 15.95 1.06 0.76
N SER A 79 17.03 0.36 0.40
CA SER A 79 17.19 -0.28 -0.91
C SER A 79 16.47 -1.63 -1.06
N HIS A 80 15.81 -2.15 -0.01
CA HIS A 80 15.06 -3.41 -0.11
C HIS A 80 13.66 -3.17 -0.68
N ASP A 81 13.15 -4.12 -1.46
CA ASP A 81 11.89 -3.99 -2.18
C ASP A 81 10.66 -3.99 -1.25
N TRP A 82 10.75 -4.55 -0.05
CA TRP A 82 9.64 -4.56 0.91
C TRP A 82 9.47 -3.22 1.66
N SER A 83 10.39 -2.26 1.49
CA SER A 83 10.42 -0.96 2.19
C SER A 83 9.39 0.05 1.70
N GLY A 84 8.72 -0.25 0.59
CA GLY A 84 7.90 0.71 -0.12
C GLY A 84 6.70 1.18 0.68
N THR A 85 6.42 2.48 0.70
CA THR A 85 5.19 3.04 1.25
C THR A 85 4.57 3.97 0.23
N TRP A 86 3.27 3.80 -0.04
CA TRP A 86 2.55 4.62 -1.01
C TRP A 86 2.63 6.12 -0.66
N CYS A 87 2.85 6.98 -1.66
CA CYS A 87 3.06 8.42 -1.47
C CYS A 87 1.92 9.09 -0.69
N ASP A 88 0.66 8.73 -0.98
CA ASP A 88 -0.52 9.23 -0.29
C ASP A 88 -0.47 8.97 1.22
N ILE A 89 -0.12 7.75 1.64
CA ILE A 89 0.06 7.42 3.06
C ILE A 89 1.19 8.25 3.67
N CYS A 90 2.31 8.43 2.97
CA CYS A 90 3.40 9.27 3.46
C CYS A 90 2.95 10.72 3.68
N ILE A 91 2.20 11.29 2.74
CA ILE A 91 1.67 12.65 2.80
C ILE A 91 0.65 12.77 3.94
N GLU A 92 -0.34 11.88 3.99
CA GLU A 92 -1.38 11.88 5.02
C GLU A 92 -0.77 11.76 6.41
N GLN A 93 0.11 10.79 6.64
CA GLN A 93 0.73 10.60 7.95
C GLN A 93 1.58 11.80 8.37
N THR A 94 2.32 12.40 7.43
CA THR A 94 3.13 13.60 7.69
C THR A 94 2.25 14.80 8.06
N LEU A 95 1.20 15.06 7.26
CA LEU A 95 0.26 16.15 7.51
C LEU A 95 -0.52 15.92 8.81
N MET A 96 -1.00 14.71 9.06
CA MET A 96 -1.72 14.37 10.29
C MET A 96 -0.84 14.49 11.52
N LYS A 97 0.44 14.08 11.45
CA LYS A 97 1.40 14.25 12.56
C LYS A 97 1.58 15.73 12.90
N SER A 98 1.74 16.59 11.88
CA SER A 98 1.85 18.04 12.06
C SER A 98 0.55 18.66 12.61
N ALA A 99 -0.61 18.29 12.06
CA ALA A 99 -1.90 18.78 12.54
C ALA A 99 -2.22 18.34 13.98
N LYS A 100 -1.65 17.21 14.43
CA LYS A 100 -1.83 16.61 15.75
C LYS A 100 -0.76 16.98 16.77
N SER A 101 0.31 17.67 16.37
CA SER A 101 1.35 18.12 17.29
C SER A 101 0.88 19.28 18.17
N GLU A 102 1.67 19.58 19.19
CA GLU A 102 1.49 20.80 19.99
C GLU A 102 1.66 22.03 19.10
N GLY A 103 0.74 23.00 19.19
CA GLY A 103 0.65 24.13 18.26
C GLY A 103 -0.01 23.83 16.90
N GLY A 104 -0.32 22.56 16.58
CA GLY A 104 -1.02 22.16 15.36
C GLY A 104 -2.53 22.43 15.39
N LEU A 105 -3.21 22.18 14.27
CA LEU A 105 -4.65 22.47 14.08
C LEU A 105 -5.54 21.86 15.16
N SER A 106 -5.25 20.64 15.58
CA SER A 106 -6.00 19.95 16.64
C SER A 106 -5.47 20.25 18.05
N ARG A 107 -4.45 21.11 18.19
CA ARG A 107 -3.84 21.59 19.45
C ARG A 107 -3.48 20.48 20.43
N GLY A 108 -3.05 19.32 19.91
CA GLY A 108 -2.76 18.16 20.75
C GLY A 108 -3.99 17.55 21.45
N ARG A 109 -5.23 17.91 21.10
CA ARG A 109 -6.44 17.35 21.74
C ARG A 109 -6.56 15.84 21.58
N MET A 110 -5.95 15.26 20.53
CA MET A 110 -5.88 13.82 20.31
C MET A 110 -4.81 13.12 21.17
N ARG A 111 -3.94 13.88 21.87
CA ARG A 111 -2.89 13.35 22.76
C ARG A 111 -3.48 12.80 24.07
N HIS A 112 -4.70 13.18 24.44
CA HIS A 112 -5.30 12.87 25.74
C HIS A 112 -5.90 11.46 25.85
N SER A 113 -6.06 10.71 24.75
CA SER A 113 -6.38 9.29 24.85
C SER A 113 -5.09 8.49 24.93
N ASP A 114 -4.64 8.22 26.15
CA ASP A 114 -3.52 7.32 26.46
C ASP A 114 -3.59 5.99 25.69
N SER A 115 -4.80 5.54 25.34
CA SER A 115 -5.08 4.32 24.59
C SER A 115 -4.49 4.31 23.16
N GLY A 116 -4.54 5.44 22.43
CA GLY A 116 -4.14 5.49 21.02
C GLY A 116 -2.62 5.41 20.83
N HIS A 117 -1.87 6.24 21.56
CA HIS A 117 -0.40 6.20 21.53
C HIS A 117 0.14 4.88 22.10
N LYS A 118 -0.43 4.37 23.21
CA LYS A 118 -0.02 3.07 23.76
C LYS A 118 -0.30 1.94 22.77
N CYS A 119 -1.46 1.91 22.13
CA CYS A 119 -1.77 0.92 21.09
C CYS A 119 -0.76 0.97 19.95
N TRP A 120 -0.44 2.18 19.45
CA TRP A 120 0.55 2.33 18.39
C TRP A 120 1.93 1.82 18.80
N VAL A 121 2.43 2.22 19.97
CA VAL A 121 3.74 1.78 20.48
C VAL A 121 3.77 0.26 20.71
N LEU A 122 2.72 -0.31 21.32
CA LEU A 122 2.64 -1.74 21.58
C LEU A 122 2.55 -2.58 20.30
N THR A 123 2.00 -2.02 19.23
CA THR A 123 1.86 -2.72 17.94
C THR A 123 3.10 -2.63 17.05
N LEU A 124 4.06 -1.74 17.31
CA LEU A 124 5.29 -1.59 16.51
C LEU A 124 6.08 -2.91 16.38
N ASN A 125 6.28 -3.63 17.48
CA ASN A 125 6.98 -4.92 17.46
C ASN A 125 6.23 -5.97 16.63
N HIS A 126 4.89 -5.96 16.70
CA HIS A 126 4.07 -6.88 15.93
C HIS A 126 4.17 -6.57 14.42
N PHE A 127 4.09 -5.29 14.04
CA PHE A 127 4.27 -4.88 12.65
C PHE A 127 5.68 -5.17 12.12
N SER A 128 6.71 -4.99 12.94
CA SER A 128 8.08 -5.38 12.57
C SER A 128 8.18 -6.88 12.29
N ASN A 129 7.57 -7.72 13.13
CA ASN A 129 7.55 -9.17 12.90
C ASN A 129 6.78 -9.56 11.63
N VAL A 130 5.63 -8.93 11.38
CA VAL A 130 4.85 -9.14 10.15
C VAL A 130 5.66 -8.74 8.92
N ASN A 131 6.33 -7.58 8.95
CA ASN A 131 7.18 -7.14 7.84
C ASN A 131 8.29 -8.14 7.54
N GLN A 132 9.01 -8.58 8.57
CA GLN A 132 10.09 -9.56 8.39
C GLN A 132 9.58 -10.87 7.77
N ARG A 133 8.48 -11.43 8.27
CA ARG A 133 7.91 -12.69 7.74
C ARG A 133 7.42 -12.55 6.28
N MET A 134 6.86 -11.39 5.96
CA MET A 134 6.40 -11.13 4.60
C MET A 134 7.58 -10.97 3.63
N GLU A 135 8.66 -10.32 4.06
CA GLU A 135 9.90 -10.20 3.30
C GLU A 135 10.55 -11.57 3.05
N GLU A 136 10.69 -12.40 4.09
CA GLU A 136 11.20 -13.79 3.97
C GLU A 136 10.36 -14.63 2.98
N SER A 137 9.04 -14.48 3.03
CA SER A 137 8.12 -15.19 2.13
C SER A 137 8.27 -14.73 0.67
N ASP A 138 8.58 -13.46 0.46
CA ASP A 138 8.75 -12.87 -0.87
C ASP A 138 10.08 -13.29 -1.50
N SER A 139 11.17 -13.24 -0.74
CA SER A 139 12.49 -13.71 -1.18
C SER A 139 12.47 -15.19 -1.57
N GLY A 140 11.85 -16.05 -0.75
CA GLY A 140 11.73 -17.48 -1.08
C GLY A 140 10.89 -17.75 -2.34
N ALA A 141 9.85 -16.95 -2.61
CA ALA A 141 9.06 -17.06 -3.83
C ALA A 141 9.83 -16.63 -5.08
N GLN A 142 10.66 -15.59 -4.97
CA GLN A 142 11.52 -15.12 -6.07
C GLN A 142 12.60 -16.16 -6.42
N GLU A 143 13.27 -16.74 -5.42
CA GLU A 143 14.29 -17.78 -5.64
C GLU A 143 13.74 -19.02 -6.36
N MET A 144 12.56 -19.50 -5.93
CA MET A 144 11.87 -20.63 -6.56
C MET A 144 11.42 -20.31 -8.00
N THR A 145 10.98 -19.08 -8.26
CA THR A 145 10.60 -18.66 -9.61
C THR A 145 11.82 -18.61 -10.53
N GLN A 146 12.95 -18.09 -10.04
CA GLN A 146 14.21 -18.08 -10.80
C GLN A 146 14.77 -19.48 -11.03
N SER A 147 14.63 -20.41 -10.08
CA SER A 147 15.09 -21.79 -10.26
C SER A 147 14.29 -22.51 -11.35
N MET A 148 12.95 -22.37 -11.35
CA MET A 148 12.10 -22.94 -12.39
C MET A 148 12.40 -22.36 -13.78
N LEU A 149 12.64 -21.05 -13.88
CA LEU A 149 13.02 -20.41 -15.15
C LEU A 149 14.37 -20.91 -15.66
N ARG A 150 15.34 -21.16 -14.78
CA ARG A 150 16.65 -21.73 -15.14
C ARG A 150 16.54 -23.20 -15.57
N GLU A 151 15.59 -23.96 -15.02
CA GLU A 151 15.32 -25.33 -15.43
C GLU A 151 14.65 -25.42 -16.81
N GLN A 152 13.77 -24.48 -17.16
CA GLN A 152 13.14 -24.42 -18.49
C GLN A 152 14.06 -23.92 -19.62
N GLN A 153 15.24 -23.40 -19.27
CA GLN A 153 16.25 -22.94 -20.23
C GLN A 153 17.37 -23.98 -20.48
N LYS A 154 17.26 -25.18 -19.89
CA LYS A 154 18.14 -26.33 -20.13
C LYS A 154 17.44 -27.37 -20.98
#